data_AF-A0A4Q5YY43-F1
#
_entry.id   AF-A0A4Q5YY43-F1
#
_cell.length_a   1.000
_cell.length_b   1.000
_cell.length_c   1.000
_cell.angle_alpha   90.00
_cell.angle_beta   90.00
_cell.angle_gamma   90.00
#
_symmetry.space_group_name_H-M   'P 1'
#
loop_
_entity.id
_entity.type
_entity.pdbx_description
1 polymer ?
#
loop_
_entity_poly.entity_id
_entity_poly.type
_entity_poly.pdbx_seq_one_letter_code
_entity_poly.pdbx_strand_id
1 'polypeptide(L)'
;MINGIQIEIKRINAHKGLKKVTLENEEFLENMTDGGGEITGYFKKGQIKKVRQWIGLSNGNETTIFYFKNGHLIFVHEKFASFKFDPKTSQLDHTKTETTFEGHYYFDNDKLIDYNTTGHNRFEDDIIDPEKTLLKEASKYVKHLTRNKLD
;
A
#
# COMPACT_ATOMS: atom_id res chain seq x y z
N MET A 1 7.89 18.88 9.74
CA MET A 1 8.16 17.42 9.57
C MET A 1 7.30 16.83 8.46
N ILE A 2 5.98 16.79 8.59
CA ILE A 2 5.03 16.28 7.58
C ILE A 2 5.16 16.94 6.19
N ASN A 3 5.30 18.27 6.12
CA ASN A 3 5.52 18.97 4.84
C ASN A 3 6.75 18.44 4.08
N GLY A 4 7.81 18.06 4.79
CA GLY A 4 9.01 17.48 4.18
C GLY A 4 8.76 16.09 3.60
N ILE A 5 7.93 15.28 4.26
CA ILE A 5 7.48 13.97 3.77
C ILE A 5 6.63 14.15 2.50
N GLN A 6 5.69 15.10 2.50
CA GLN A 6 4.86 15.39 1.32
C GLN A 6 5.66 15.86 0.10
N ILE A 7 6.69 16.69 0.30
CA ILE A 7 7.61 17.10 -0.76
C ILE A 7 8.36 15.89 -1.32
N GLU A 8 8.84 15.00 -0.45
CA GLU A 8 9.54 13.78 -0.87
C GLU A 8 8.62 12.84 -1.67
N ILE A 9 7.38 12.63 -1.23
CA ILE A 9 6.38 11.84 -1.96
C ILE A 9 6.16 12.39 -3.36
N LYS A 10 5.94 13.72 -3.48
CA LYS A 10 5.79 14.40 -4.78
C LYS A 10 7.01 14.18 -5.67
N ARG A 11 8.22 14.29 -5.11
CA ARG A 11 9.48 14.04 -5.83
C ARG A 11 9.60 12.60 -6.32
N ILE A 12 9.24 11.61 -5.49
CA ILE A 12 9.27 10.19 -5.86
C ILE A 12 8.27 9.92 -6.98
N ASN A 13 7.02 10.40 -6.85
CA ASN A 13 5.97 10.18 -7.85
C ASN A 13 6.25 10.87 -9.19
N ALA A 14 6.90 12.03 -9.19
CA ALA A 14 7.29 12.74 -10.41
C ALA A 14 8.51 12.12 -11.13
N HIS A 15 9.22 11.18 -10.49
CA HIS A 15 10.48 10.65 -11.01
C HIS A 15 10.27 9.59 -12.08
N LYS A 16 10.48 9.95 -13.35
CA LYS A 16 10.27 9.04 -14.50
C LYS A 16 11.28 7.89 -14.63
N GLY A 17 12.48 8.03 -14.07
CA GLY A 17 13.57 7.05 -14.20
C GLY A 17 13.66 5.97 -13.11
N LEU A 18 12.56 5.63 -12.43
CA LEU A 18 12.58 4.56 -11.42
C LEU A 18 12.50 3.19 -12.11
N LYS A 19 13.41 2.28 -11.76
CA LYS A 19 13.34 0.87 -12.21
C LYS A 19 12.17 0.20 -11.48
N LYS A 20 11.31 -0.50 -12.21
CA LYS A 20 10.18 -1.25 -11.66
C LYS A 20 10.52 -2.73 -11.53
N VAL A 21 9.99 -3.37 -10.50
CA VAL A 21 9.92 -4.83 -10.33
C VAL A 21 8.50 -5.12 -9.86
N THR A 22 7.81 -6.02 -10.55
CA THR A 22 6.42 -6.39 -10.24
C THR A 22 6.39 -7.88 -9.96
N LEU A 23 5.65 -8.26 -8.92
CA LEU A 23 5.43 -9.64 -8.50
C LEU A 23 3.93 -9.89 -8.41
N GLU A 24 3.51 -11.04 -8.91
CA GLU A 24 2.12 -11.50 -8.87
C GLU A 24 1.83 -12.32 -7.60
N ASN A 25 0.56 -12.65 -7.36
CA ASN A 25 0.09 -13.18 -6.08
C ASN A 25 0.88 -14.39 -5.57
N GLU A 26 1.27 -15.34 -6.43
CA GLU A 26 2.01 -16.54 -6.05
C GLU A 26 3.39 -16.24 -5.43
N GLU A 27 3.95 -15.06 -5.71
CA GLU A 27 5.31 -14.71 -5.32
C GLU A 27 5.40 -14.02 -3.95
N PHE A 28 4.28 -13.50 -3.43
CA PHE A 28 4.27 -12.72 -2.18
C PHE A 28 3.09 -13.01 -1.23
N LEU A 29 2.00 -13.61 -1.72
CA LEU A 29 0.88 -14.04 -0.89
C LEU A 29 1.07 -15.48 -0.42
N GLU A 30 0.69 -15.72 0.83
CA GLU A 30 0.61 -17.07 1.39
C GLU A 30 -0.72 -17.74 1.05
N ASN A 31 -1.78 -16.94 0.86
CA ASN A 31 -3.11 -17.39 0.48
C ASN A 31 -3.61 -16.53 -0.69
N MET A 32 -4.24 -17.16 -1.68
CA MET A 32 -4.85 -16.42 -2.78
C MET A 32 -6.14 -15.73 -2.33
N THR A 33 -6.37 -14.53 -2.84
CA THR A 33 -7.61 -13.78 -2.68
C THR A 33 -8.49 -13.95 -3.92
N ASP A 34 -9.79 -13.66 -3.79
CA ASP A 34 -10.79 -13.85 -4.85
C ASP A 34 -10.42 -13.16 -6.17
N GLY A 35 -9.80 -11.97 -6.09
CA GLY A 35 -9.39 -11.17 -7.24
C GLY A 35 -7.87 -11.15 -7.49
N GLY A 36 -7.09 -11.95 -6.77
CA GLY A 36 -5.64 -11.96 -6.86
C GLY A 36 -4.95 -10.74 -6.23
N GLY A 37 -3.67 -10.55 -6.56
CA GLY A 37 -2.84 -9.54 -5.93
C GLY A 37 -1.57 -9.24 -6.70
N GLU A 38 -1.10 -8.00 -6.60
CA GLU A 38 0.12 -7.53 -7.23
C GLU A 38 0.91 -6.66 -6.23
N ILE A 39 2.23 -6.83 -6.19
CA ILE A 39 3.13 -5.81 -5.62
C ILE A 39 4.10 -5.28 -6.67
N THR A 40 4.21 -3.96 -6.77
CA THR A 40 5.17 -3.27 -7.64
C THR A 40 6.12 -2.41 -6.81
N GLY A 41 7.41 -2.74 -6.85
CA GLY A 41 8.51 -1.97 -6.27
C GLY A 41 9.15 -1.00 -7.25
N TYR A 42 9.48 0.20 -6.79
CA TYR A 42 10.11 1.27 -7.57
C TYR A 42 11.46 1.64 -6.97
N PHE A 43 12.53 1.52 -7.76
CA PHE A 43 13.90 1.64 -7.31
C PHE A 43 14.67 2.76 -8.00
N LYS A 44 15.57 3.42 -7.27
CA LYS A 44 16.56 4.36 -7.79
C LYS A 44 17.95 3.98 -7.29
N LYS A 45 18.89 3.74 -8.21
CA LYS A 45 20.27 3.33 -7.91
C LYS A 45 20.33 2.20 -6.87
N GLY A 46 19.58 1.12 -7.13
CA GLY A 46 19.52 -0.03 -6.20
C GLY A 46 18.54 0.11 -5.04
N GLN A 47 18.28 1.32 -4.54
CA GLN A 47 17.45 1.57 -3.35
C GLN A 47 15.96 1.65 -3.66
N ILE A 48 15.13 1.03 -2.83
CA ILE A 48 13.66 1.16 -2.90
C ILE A 48 13.24 2.60 -2.56
N LYS A 49 12.25 3.11 -3.28
CA LYS A 49 11.65 4.44 -3.05
C LYS A 49 10.15 4.36 -2.81
N LYS A 50 9.50 3.37 -3.42
CA LYS A 50 8.06 3.19 -3.33
C LYS A 50 7.71 1.72 -3.54
N VAL A 51 6.72 1.23 -2.81
CA VAL A 51 6.06 -0.05 -3.06
C VAL A 51 4.57 0.23 -3.22
N ARG A 52 3.94 -0.31 -4.25
CA ARG A 52 2.49 -0.32 -4.40
C ARG A 52 2.02 -1.77 -4.30
N GLN A 53 1.15 -2.05 -3.35
CA GLN A 53 0.39 -3.29 -3.27
C GLN A 53 -1.03 -3.02 -3.76
N TRP A 54 -1.58 -3.99 -4.48
CA TRP A 54 -2.98 -4.07 -4.86
C TRP A 54 -3.48 -5.48 -4.55
N ILE A 55 -4.67 -5.58 -3.94
CA ILE A 55 -5.32 -6.85 -3.65
C ILE A 55 -6.79 -6.73 -4.09
N GLY A 56 -7.22 -7.68 -4.92
CA GLY A 56 -8.61 -7.83 -5.32
C GLY A 56 -9.36 -8.74 -4.35
N LEU A 57 -10.47 -8.26 -3.80
CA LEU A 57 -11.37 -8.98 -2.89
C LEU A 57 -12.76 -9.08 -3.51
N SER A 58 -13.60 -9.98 -3.00
CA SER A 58 -15.00 -10.13 -3.44
C SER A 58 -15.84 -8.86 -3.29
N ASN A 59 -15.54 -8.01 -2.32
CA ASN A 59 -16.30 -6.80 -2.00
C ASN A 59 -15.63 -5.49 -2.46
N GLY A 60 -14.44 -5.54 -3.06
CA GLY A 60 -13.73 -4.35 -3.50
C GLY A 60 -12.25 -4.58 -3.75
N ASN A 61 -11.49 -3.49 -3.75
CA ASN A 61 -10.06 -3.53 -3.97
C ASN A 61 -9.32 -2.75 -2.90
N GLU A 62 -8.27 -3.36 -2.36
CA GLU A 62 -7.33 -2.71 -1.45
C GLU A 62 -6.11 -2.23 -2.23
N THR A 63 -5.64 -1.02 -1.93
CA THR A 63 -4.38 -0.50 -2.44
C THR A 63 -3.60 0.15 -1.32
N THR A 64 -2.38 -0.30 -1.10
CA THR A 64 -1.47 0.27 -0.11
C THR A 64 -0.17 0.71 -0.77
N ILE A 65 0.22 1.95 -0.55
CA ILE A 65 1.43 2.54 -1.12
C ILE A 65 2.38 2.97 -0.02
N PHE A 66 3.54 2.33 0.05
CA PHE A 66 4.61 2.63 0.98
C PHE A 66 5.66 3.51 0.31
N TYR A 67 6.14 4.54 0.99
CA TYR A 67 7.19 5.44 0.50
C TYR A 67 8.40 5.41 1.43
N PHE A 68 9.58 5.37 0.83
CA PHE A 68 10.84 5.20 1.54
C PHE A 68 11.82 6.33 1.25
N LYS A 69 12.49 6.80 2.31
CA LYS A 69 13.61 7.75 2.21
C LYS A 69 14.78 7.22 3.01
N ASN A 70 15.95 7.17 2.37
CA ASN A 70 17.19 6.66 2.96
C ASN A 70 17.05 5.26 3.61
N GLY A 71 16.15 4.42 3.08
CA GLY A 71 15.90 3.07 3.61
C GLY A 71 14.80 2.99 4.67
N HIS A 72 14.36 4.12 5.22
CA HIS A 72 13.30 4.17 6.24
C HIS A 72 11.93 4.42 5.62
N LEU A 73 10.89 3.86 6.22
CA LEU A 73 9.51 4.17 5.88
C LEU A 73 9.21 5.61 6.31
N ILE A 74 8.62 6.40 5.41
CA ILE A 74 8.25 7.79 5.70
C ILE A 74 6.76 8.05 5.57
N PHE A 75 6.06 7.22 4.79
CA PHE A 75 4.63 7.41 4.56
C PHE A 75 3.98 6.14 4.03
N VAL A 76 2.74 5.92 4.46
CA VAL A 76 1.82 4.92 3.90
C VAL A 76 0.53 5.60 3.51
N HIS A 77 0.07 5.31 2.29
CA HIS A 77 -1.28 5.61 1.83
C HIS A 77 -2.04 4.32 1.60
N GLU A 78 -3.06 4.09 2.40
CA GLU A 78 -3.93 2.93 2.33
C GLU A 78 -5.30 3.37 1.81
N LYS A 79 -5.88 2.57 0.92
CA LYS A 79 -7.18 2.87 0.31
C LYS A 79 -7.97 1.58 0.10
N PHE A 80 -9.22 1.59 0.52
CA PHE A 80 -10.20 0.57 0.13
C PHE A 80 -11.26 1.17 -0.78
N ALA A 81 -11.47 0.52 -1.93
CA ALA A 81 -12.47 0.90 -2.90
C ALA A 81 -13.51 -0.23 -3.02
N SER A 82 -14.63 -0.11 -2.31
CA SER A 82 -15.72 -1.09 -2.30
C SER A 82 -16.47 -1.08 -3.63
N PHE A 83 -16.95 -2.25 -4.07
CA PHE A 83 -17.92 -2.33 -5.16
C PHE A 83 -19.27 -1.75 -4.72
N LYS A 84 -19.92 -0.99 -5.59
CA LYS A 84 -21.24 -0.42 -5.28
C LYS A 84 -22.32 -1.49 -5.39
N PHE A 85 -23.29 -1.46 -4.48
CA PHE A 85 -24.47 -2.32 -4.57
C PHE A 85 -25.47 -1.76 -5.59
N ASP A 86 -25.93 -2.59 -6.52
CA ASP A 86 -27.02 -2.26 -7.43
C ASP A 86 -28.35 -2.78 -6.87
N PRO A 87 -29.25 -1.89 -6.40
CA PRO A 87 -30.52 -2.31 -5.82
C PRO A 87 -31.49 -2.91 -6.85
N LYS A 88 -31.25 -2.74 -8.15
CA LYS A 88 -32.11 -3.34 -9.20
C LYS A 88 -31.81 -4.81 -9.41
N THR A 89 -30.55 -5.19 -9.30
CA THR A 89 -30.08 -6.57 -9.50
C THR A 89 -29.82 -7.30 -8.18
N SER A 90 -29.82 -6.57 -7.06
CA SER A 90 -29.46 -7.06 -5.73
C SER A 90 -28.06 -7.70 -5.70
N GLN A 91 -27.14 -7.16 -6.50
CA GLN A 91 -25.78 -7.65 -6.65
C GLN A 91 -24.77 -6.51 -6.54
N LEU A 92 -23.50 -6.85 -6.28
CA LEU A 92 -22.41 -5.90 -6.38
C LEU A 92 -22.11 -5.62 -7.86
N ASP A 93 -22.04 -4.34 -8.21
CA ASP A 93 -21.56 -3.89 -9.51
C ASP A 93 -20.04 -3.83 -9.49
N HIS A 94 -19.40 -4.91 -9.95
CA HIS A 94 -17.94 -5.03 -10.02
C HIS A 94 -17.27 -4.04 -10.99
N THR A 95 -18.05 -3.27 -11.78
CA THR A 95 -17.53 -2.24 -12.67
C THR A 95 -17.46 -0.85 -12.02
N LYS A 96 -18.11 -0.67 -10.86
CA LYS A 96 -18.17 0.61 -10.15
C LYS A 96 -17.66 0.47 -8.72
N THR A 97 -16.75 1.35 -8.35
CA THR A 97 -16.24 1.41 -6.98
C THR A 97 -16.45 2.79 -6.35
N GLU A 98 -16.40 2.82 -5.03
CA GLU A 98 -16.30 4.04 -4.24
C GLU A 98 -15.27 3.86 -3.12
N THR A 99 -14.54 4.93 -2.81
CA THR A 99 -13.62 4.92 -1.67
C THR A 99 -14.44 4.87 -0.38
N THR A 100 -14.35 3.78 0.34
CA THR A 100 -15.03 3.58 1.64
C THR A 100 -14.05 3.66 2.81
N PHE A 101 -12.75 3.54 2.54
CA PHE A 101 -11.70 3.79 3.50
C PHE A 101 -10.48 4.45 2.84
N GLU A 102 -9.86 5.37 3.59
CA GLU A 102 -8.59 5.99 3.25
C GLU A 102 -7.79 6.26 4.52
N GLY A 103 -6.50 5.91 4.50
CA GLY A 103 -5.58 6.06 5.61
C GLY A 103 -4.26 6.68 5.16
N HIS A 104 -3.81 7.68 5.89
CA HIS A 104 -2.52 8.34 5.70
C HIS A 104 -1.71 8.22 6.98
N TYR A 105 -0.56 7.56 6.92
CA TYR A 105 0.29 7.30 8.08
C TYR A 105 1.68 7.86 7.83
N TYR A 106 2.15 8.74 8.71
CA TYR A 106 3.41 9.46 8.57
C TYR A 106 4.44 8.89 9.54
N PHE A 107 5.64 8.61 9.03
CA PHE A 107 6.71 8.01 9.80
C PHE A 107 7.95 8.91 9.81
N ASP A 108 8.66 8.92 10.94
CA ASP A 108 10.02 9.48 11.07
C ASP A 108 10.92 8.47 11.77
N ASN A 109 12.00 8.06 11.11
CA ASN A 109 12.91 7.00 11.56
C ASN A 109 12.17 5.74 12.02
N ASP A 110 11.24 5.26 11.18
CA ASP A 110 10.41 4.07 11.43
C ASP A 110 9.53 4.15 12.69
N LYS A 111 9.25 5.36 13.18
CA LYS A 111 8.24 5.63 14.21
C LYS A 111 7.05 6.37 13.61
N LEU A 112 5.83 5.92 13.90
CA LEU A 112 4.60 6.60 13.52
C LEU A 112 4.50 7.91 14.30
N ILE A 113 4.45 9.03 13.58
CA ILE A 113 4.42 10.38 14.16
C ILE A 113 3.06 11.06 14.01
N ASP A 114 2.26 10.65 13.03
CA ASP A 114 0.93 11.19 12.78
C ASP A 114 0.15 10.23 11.86
N TYR A 115 -1.17 10.23 11.96
CA TYR A 115 -2.03 9.56 10.99
C TYR A 115 -3.40 10.22 10.91
N ASN A 116 -4.04 10.07 9.75
CA ASN A 116 -5.46 10.38 9.58
C ASN A 116 -6.14 9.28 8.79
N THR A 117 -7.36 8.97 9.17
CA THR A 117 -8.18 7.92 8.55
C THR A 117 -9.59 8.43 8.31
N THR A 118 -10.24 7.90 7.28
CA THR A 118 -11.66 8.13 7.01
C THR A 118 -12.34 6.80 6.72
N GLY A 119 -13.59 6.63 7.16
CA GLY A 119 -14.31 5.37 7.04
C GLY A 119 -13.84 4.32 8.04
N HIS A 120 -14.41 3.12 7.94
CA HIS A 120 -14.09 2.00 8.83
C HIS A 120 -12.87 1.23 8.32
N ASN A 121 -11.97 0.85 9.22
CA ASN A 121 -10.68 0.26 8.86
C ASN A 121 -10.28 -0.89 9.78
N ARG A 122 -9.15 -1.53 9.43
CA ARG A 122 -8.57 -2.64 10.19
C ARG A 122 -7.83 -2.25 11.48
N PHE A 123 -7.79 -0.96 11.82
CA PHE A 123 -7.15 -0.39 13.01
C PHE A 123 -8.14 0.30 13.95
N GLU A 124 -9.45 0.11 13.76
CA GLU A 124 -10.47 0.62 14.68
C GLU A 124 -10.51 -0.15 16.01
N ASP A 125 -9.97 -1.35 16.01
CA ASP A 125 -9.74 -2.14 17.22
C ASP A 125 -8.32 -1.85 17.75
N ASP A 126 -8.23 -1.33 18.98
CA ASP A 126 -6.98 -1.01 19.68
C ASP A 126 -6.03 -2.22 19.83
N ILE A 127 -6.52 -3.44 19.55
CA ILE A 127 -5.70 -4.66 19.50
C ILE A 127 -4.63 -4.57 18.40
N ILE A 128 -4.88 -3.86 17.29
CA ILE A 128 -3.98 -3.83 16.13
C ILE A 128 -3.22 -2.50 16.08
N ASP A 129 -1.92 -2.57 16.35
CA ASP A 129 -1.02 -1.43 16.29
C ASP A 129 -0.65 -1.08 14.83
N PRO A 130 -1.05 0.09 14.31
CA PRO A 130 -0.78 0.48 12.93
C PRO A 130 0.71 0.67 12.65
N GLU A 131 1.50 1.15 13.62
CA GLU A 131 2.95 1.32 13.46
C GLU A 131 3.60 -0.05 13.19
N LYS A 132 3.37 -1.01 14.10
CA LYS A 132 3.95 -2.35 13.98
C LYS A 132 3.50 -3.07 12.72
N THR A 133 2.21 -2.96 12.40
CA THR A 133 1.62 -3.67 11.25
C THR A 133 2.21 -3.15 9.94
N LEU A 134 2.19 -1.84 9.73
CA LEU A 134 2.64 -1.23 8.48
C LEU A 134 4.15 -1.38 8.28
N LEU A 135 4.96 -1.30 9.34
CA LEU A 135 6.40 -1.57 9.27
C LEU A 135 6.70 -3.02 8.88
N LYS A 136 5.95 -3.97 9.45
CA LYS A 136 6.09 -5.40 9.13
C LYS A 136 5.74 -5.68 7.67
N GLU A 137 4.64 -5.12 7.18
CA GLU A 137 4.21 -5.24 5.79
C GLU A 137 5.22 -4.62 4.82
N ALA A 138 5.65 -3.38 5.09
CA ALA A 138 6.67 -2.69 4.31
C ALA A 138 7.95 -3.53 4.19
N SER A 139 8.43 -4.07 5.31
CA SER A 139 9.63 -4.92 5.36
C SER A 139 9.44 -6.22 4.57
N LYS A 140 8.29 -6.89 4.72
CA LYS A 140 7.94 -8.10 3.96
C LYS A 140 8.02 -7.83 2.46
N TYR A 141 7.32 -6.79 1.97
CA TYR A 141 7.30 -6.51 0.53
C TYR A 141 8.66 -6.09 -0.02
N VAL A 142 9.43 -5.26 0.71
CA VAL A 142 10.79 -4.92 0.31
C VAL A 142 11.66 -6.17 0.17
N LYS A 143 11.52 -7.14 1.08
CA LYS A 143 12.26 -8.41 1.02
C LYS A 143 11.90 -9.26 -0.22
N HIS A 144 10.62 -9.39 -0.56
CA HIS A 144 10.21 -10.09 -1.79
C HIS A 144 10.79 -9.40 -3.04
N LEU A 145 10.64 -8.07 -3.12
CA LEU A 145 11.05 -7.27 -4.27
C LEU A 145 12.57 -7.16 -4.46
N THR A 146 13.37 -7.36 -3.41
CA THR A 146 14.83 -7.28 -3.48
C THR A 146 15.48 -8.61 -3.79
N ARG A 147 14.88 -9.73 -3.38
CA ARG A 147 15.33 -11.08 -3.77
C ARG A 147 15.23 -11.28 -5.28
N ASN A 148 14.11 -10.92 -5.87
CA ASN A 148 13.84 -11.06 -7.32
C ASN A 148 14.55 -10.01 -8.19
N LYS A 149 15.51 -9.27 -7.63
CA LYS A 149 16.32 -8.28 -8.36
C LYS A 149 17.76 -8.75 -8.61
N LEU A 150 18.14 -9.88 -8.01
CA LEU A 150 19.48 -10.47 -8.08
C LEU A 150 19.59 -11.59 -9.14
N ASP A 151 18.51 -11.87 -9.86
CA ASP A 151 18.49 -12.71 -11.05
C ASP A 151 18.45 -11.85 -12.33
#